data_AF-A0A1V4XLW7-F1
#
_entry.id   AF-A0A1V4XLW7-F1
#
_cell.length_a   1.000
_cell.length_b   1.000
_cell.length_c   1.000
_cell.angle_alpha   90.00
_cell.angle_beta   90.00
_cell.angle_gamma   90.00
#
_symmetry.space_group_name_H-M   'P 1'
#
loop_
_entity.id
_entity.type
_entity.pdbx_description
1 polymer ?
#
loop_
_entity_poly.entity_id
_entity_poly.type
_entity_poly.pdbx_seq_one_letter_code
_entity_poly.pdbx_strand_id
1 'polypeptide(L)' 'MNNFFLISQMIIPGSNYWNMGIGLEKGDVESDLEGIGTMKLLGENMAWLLKKLNV' A
#
# COMPACT_ATOMS: atom_id res chain seq x y z
N MET A 1 1.96 -3.45 -14.24
CA MET A 1 0.91 -4.01 -13.36
C MET A 1 -0.26 -3.06 -13.18
N ASN A 2 -0.04 -1.74 -12.99
CA ASN A 2 -1.14 -0.78 -12.76
C ASN A 2 -2.14 -0.67 -13.93
N ASN A 3 -1.72 -1.03 -15.14
CA ASN A 3 -2.54 -1.02 -16.35
C ASN A 3 -3.85 -1.82 -16.19
N PHE A 4 -3.86 -2.95 -15.47
CA PHE A 4 -5.08 -3.73 -15.27
C PHE A 4 -6.15 -2.96 -14.47
N PHE A 5 -5.74 -2.28 -13.41
CA PHE A 5 -6.65 -1.49 -12.56
C PHE A 5 -7.12 -0.21 -13.26
N LEU A 6 -6.23 0.44 -14.01
CA LEU A 6 -6.55 1.69 -14.71
C LEU A 6 -7.50 1.46 -15.90
N ILE A 7 -7.42 0.32 -16.60
CA ILE A 7 -8.40 -0.05 -17.64
C ILE A 7 -9.80 -0.18 -17.04
N SER A 8 -9.90 -0.68 -15.79
CA SER A 8 -11.16 -0.73 -15.02
C SER A 8 -11.55 0.59 -14.37
N GLN A 9 -10.91 1.71 -14.73
CA GLN A 9 -11.19 3.05 -14.20
C GLN A 9 -11.04 3.16 -12.66
N MET A 10 -10.17 2.34 -12.06
CA MET A 10 -9.92 2.40 -10.63
C MET A 10 -8.92 3.51 -10.28
N ILE A 11 -9.13 4.19 -9.15
CA ILE A 11 -8.14 5.07 -8.53
C ILE A 11 -7.21 4.22 -7.67
N ILE A 12 -5.90 4.36 -7.86
CA ILE A 12 -4.89 3.54 -7.18
C ILE A 12 -4.09 4.41 -6.20
N PRO A 13 -4.34 4.33 -4.88
CA PRO A 13 -3.49 4.98 -3.90
C PRO A 13 -2.14 4.27 -3.80
N GLY A 14 -1.05 5.05 -3.75
CA GLY A 14 0.32 4.55 -3.60
C GLY A 14 0.87 4.73 -2.18
N SER A 15 2.11 4.28 -1.98
CA SER A 15 2.93 4.57 -0.80
C SER A 15 4.25 5.24 -1.20
N ASN A 16 5.19 5.38 -0.27
CA ASN A 16 6.53 5.92 -0.49
C ASN A 16 7.55 4.90 -1.03
N TYR A 17 7.20 3.61 -1.08
CA TYR A 17 8.05 2.55 -1.64
C TYR A 17 7.22 1.37 -2.17
N TRP A 18 7.86 0.25 -2.47
CA TRP A 18 7.18 -0.98 -2.89
C TRP A 18 6.22 -1.44 -1.78
N ASN A 19 4.94 -1.55 -2.11
CA ASN A 19 3.87 -1.99 -1.19
C ASN A 19 4.01 -3.50 -0.88
N MET A 20 5.08 -3.89 -0.21
CA MET A 20 5.48 -5.27 0.03
C MET A 20 6.31 -5.36 1.32
N GLY A 21 6.08 -6.40 2.11
CA GLY A 21 6.99 -6.80 3.18
C GLY A 21 7.83 -8.00 2.73
N ILE A 22 9.07 -8.08 3.22
CA ILE A 22 10.03 -9.13 2.86
C ILE A 22 10.40 -9.94 4.13
N GLY A 23 10.32 -11.26 4.02
CA GLY A 23 10.77 -12.20 5.05
C GLY A 23 11.10 -13.55 4.41
N LEU A 24 12.14 -14.23 4.90
CA LEU A 24 12.55 -15.53 4.36
C LEU A 24 11.76 -16.66 5.01
N GLU A 25 11.70 -16.67 6.33
CA GLU A 25 10.96 -17.63 7.14
C GLU A 25 9.62 -17.06 7.60
N LYS A 26 8.72 -17.96 8.03
CA LYS A 26 7.43 -17.55 8.59
C LYS A 26 7.67 -16.70 9.84
N GLY A 27 7.23 -15.45 9.79
CA GLY A 27 7.35 -14.49 10.90
C GLY A 27 8.45 -13.44 10.70
N ASP A 28 9.39 -13.65 9.79
CA ASP A 28 10.49 -12.69 9.55
C ASP A 28 9.98 -11.33 9.07
N VAL A 29 8.85 -11.31 8.36
CA VAL A 29 8.19 -10.08 7.89
C VAL A 29 7.79 -9.16 9.05
N GLU A 30 7.62 -9.68 10.27
CA GLU A 30 7.35 -8.85 11.46
C GLU A 30 8.56 -8.00 11.87
N SER A 31 9.76 -8.40 11.44
CA SER A 31 11.01 -7.65 11.65
C SER A 31 11.36 -6.73 10.47
N ASP A 32 10.58 -6.75 9.39
CA ASP A 32 10.74 -5.83 8.25
C ASP A 32 10.15 -4.46 8.59
N LEU A 33 10.93 -3.65 9.30
CA LEU A 33 10.51 -2.32 9.74
C LEU A 33 10.21 -1.38 8.57
N GLU A 34 10.90 -1.53 7.43
CA GLU A 34 10.66 -0.74 6.23
C GLU A 34 9.33 -1.12 5.57
N GLY A 35 9.09 -2.42 5.37
CA GLY A 35 7.83 -2.92 4.82
C GLY A 35 6.64 -2.56 5.71
N ILE A 36 6.77 -2.73 7.03
CA ILE A 36 5.73 -2.33 8.00
C ILE A 36 5.44 -0.83 7.91
N GLY A 37 6.49 0.01 7.86
CA GLY A 37 6.34 1.45 7.68
C GLY A 37 5.66 1.82 6.37
N THR A 38 6.05 1.17 5.27
CA THR A 38 5.47 1.39 3.93
C THR A 38 4.00 1.03 3.90
N MET A 39 3.60 -0.08 4.54
CA MET A 39 2.21 -0.52 4.61
C MET A 39 1.36 0.40 5.50
N LYS A 40 1.93 0.92 6.59
CA LYS A 40 1.26 1.94 7.42
C LYS A 40 0.97 3.21 6.62
N LEU A 41 1.96 3.73 5.90
CA LEU A 41 1.79 4.92 5.07
C LEU A 41 0.80 4.69 3.93
N LEU A 42 0.81 3.51 3.31
CA LEU A 42 -0.19 3.13 2.32
C LEU A 42 -1.61 3.22 2.89
N GLY A 43 -1.82 2.68 4.10
CA GLY A 43 -3.11 2.76 4.79
C GLY A 43 -3.53 4.19 5.09
N GLU A 44 -2.59 5.06 5.51
CA GLU A 44 -2.84 6.49 5.74
C GLU A 44 -3.25 7.20 4.43
N ASN A 45 -2.56 6.92 3.32
CA ASN A 45 -2.88 7.46 2.00
C ASN A 45 -4.25 6.99 1.50
N MET A 46 -4.58 5.71 1.71
CA MET A 46 -5.90 5.16 1.40
C MET A 46 -7.00 5.87 2.21
N ALA A 47 -6.82 6.01 3.53
CA ALA A 47 -7.78 6.67 4.40
C ALA A 47 -7.97 8.14 4.03
N TRP A 48 -6.87 8.86 3.75
CA TRP A 48 -6.92 10.24 3.28
C TRP A 48 -7.70 10.37 1.96
N LEU A 49 -7.41 9.51 0.98
CA LEU A 49 -8.06 9.52 -0.31
C LEU A 49 -9.56 9.25 -0.17
N LEU A 50 -9.95 8.21 0.56
CA LEU A 50 -11.36 7.89 0.82
C LEU A 50 -12.09 9.06 1.48
N LYS A 51 -11.47 9.72 2.46
CA LYS A 51 -12.05 10.91 3.10
C LYS A 51 -12.22 12.09 2.14
N LYS A 52 -11.35 12.24 1.13
CA LYS A 52 -11.45 13.29 0.12
C LYS A 52 -12.45 12.97 -0.99
N LEU A 53 -12.68 11.69 -1.26
CA LEU A 53 -13.66 11.21 -2.23
C LEU A 53 -15.07 11.09 -1.65
N ASN A 54 -15.22 11.09 -0.32
CA ASN A 54 -16.51 11.18 0.33
C ASN A 54 -17.22 12.49 -0.07
N VAL A 55 -18.08 12.39 -1.07
CA VAL A 55 -19.08 13.40 -1.48
C VAL A 55 -20.16 13.49 -0.41
#